data_AF-A0A517W7E9-F1
#
_entry.id   AF-A0A517W7E9-F1
#
_cell.length_a   1.000
_cell.length_b   1.000
_cell.length_c   1.000
_cell.angle_alpha   90.00
_cell.angle_beta   90.00
_cell.angle_gamma   90.00
#
_symmetry.space_group_name_H-M   'P 1'
#
loop_
_entity.id
_entity.type
_entity.pdbx_description
1 polymer ?
#
loop_
_entity_poly.entity_id
_entity_poly.type
_entity_poly.pdbx_seq_one_letter_code
_entity_poly.pdbx_strand_id
1 'polypeptide(L)'
;MPLIPRSYLTALILAGLCIPPTLQAADPPKGTALPEVIPDDAMPPKKLPELSEVMSIAREYFTNRKGYESGDLLTSNDVKPLFRELQQAGWKVKAEKAILTRMHTNSDFLASQLSTPKGVKFMRKIAKMPGGYDRLDHLLKMPYGKRRIKEFINSPGGYTMIEYMTTTKGGKNLGKYLSQTKTGKGFNQPTDMIYTQTELLQVIQETYQAENNPKGRRK
;
A
#
# COMPACT_ATOMS: atom_id res chain seq x y z
N MET A 1 -45.18 11.65 51.07
CA MET A 1 -45.90 10.72 51.99
C MET A 1 -47.17 10.25 51.28
N PRO A 2 -47.65 9.01 51.42
CA PRO A 2 -47.28 7.93 52.36
C PRO A 2 -46.54 6.74 51.65
N LEU A 3 -45.64 5.91 52.23
CA LEU A 3 -45.54 5.10 53.47
C LEU A 3 -45.98 3.62 53.25
N ILE A 4 -45.03 2.65 53.22
CA ILE A 4 -44.77 1.55 54.23
C ILE A 4 -45.60 0.24 53.96
N PRO A 5 -45.24 -1.01 54.37
CA PRO A 5 -44.13 -1.59 55.18
C PRO A 5 -43.32 -2.72 54.47
N ARG A 6 -42.11 -3.14 54.86
CA ARG A 6 -41.51 -3.63 56.14
C ARG A 6 -41.85 -5.11 56.43
N SER A 7 -40.88 -6.00 56.21
CA SER A 7 -40.76 -7.26 56.95
C SER A 7 -39.28 -7.61 57.14
N TYR A 8 -38.87 -7.54 58.40
CA TYR A 8 -37.62 -8.07 58.92
C TYR A 8 -37.69 -9.61 58.91
N LEU A 9 -36.60 -10.28 58.57
CA LEU A 9 -36.23 -11.49 59.30
C LEU A 9 -34.71 -11.58 59.40
N THR A 10 -34.25 -11.34 60.61
CA THR A 10 -32.94 -11.71 61.15
C THR A 10 -32.78 -13.22 61.09
N ALA A 11 -31.71 -13.70 60.48
CA ALA A 11 -31.11 -15.00 60.81
C ALA A 11 -29.60 -14.83 60.87
N LEU A 12 -29.12 -14.94 62.10
CA LEU A 12 -27.74 -14.90 62.54
C LEU A 12 -27.17 -16.33 62.42
N ILE A 13 -25.84 -16.45 62.50
CA ILE A 13 -25.03 -17.68 62.67
C ILE A 13 -24.64 -18.30 61.30
N LEU A 14 -23.37 -18.53 60.94
CA LEU A 14 -22.27 -19.16 61.69
C LEU A 14 -20.92 -18.72 61.09
N ALA A 15 -19.98 -18.31 61.94
CA ALA A 15 -18.61 -17.99 61.56
C ALA A 15 -17.86 -19.27 61.14
N GLY A 16 -17.51 -19.37 59.86
CA GLY A 16 -16.53 -20.31 59.35
C GLY A 16 -15.28 -19.54 58.93
N LEU A 17 -14.24 -19.56 59.76
CA LEU A 17 -12.90 -19.09 59.43
C LEU A 17 -12.33 -19.96 58.29
N CYS A 18 -12.48 -19.53 57.04
CA CYS A 18 -11.66 -20.01 55.94
C CYS A 18 -10.41 -19.12 55.89
N ILE A 19 -9.32 -19.61 56.46
CA ILE A 19 -7.97 -19.09 56.22
C ILE A 19 -7.71 -19.26 54.72
N PRO A 20 -7.49 -18.19 53.93
CA PRO A 20 -7.07 -18.38 52.55
C PRO A 20 -5.69 -19.03 52.56
N PRO A 21 -5.43 -20.05 51.72
CA PRO A 21 -4.08 -20.54 51.54
C PRO A 21 -3.22 -19.37 51.04
N THR A 22 -2.14 -19.10 51.75
CA THR A 22 -1.05 -18.22 51.30
C THR A 22 -0.67 -18.62 49.89
N LEU A 23 -0.95 -17.74 48.93
CA LEU A 23 -0.48 -17.85 47.56
C LEU A 23 1.05 -17.81 47.62
N GLN A 24 1.67 -18.98 47.55
CA GLN A 24 3.10 -19.08 47.35
C GLN A 24 3.39 -18.50 45.96
N ALA A 25 4.12 -17.39 45.93
CA ALA A 25 4.60 -16.81 44.68
C ALA A 25 5.45 -17.88 43.97
N ALA A 26 4.94 -18.39 42.86
CA ALA A 26 5.70 -19.24 41.97
C ALA A 26 6.88 -18.42 41.43
N ASP A 27 8.07 -19.00 41.47
CA ASP A 27 9.26 -18.42 40.86
C ASP A 27 8.99 -18.11 39.38
N PRO A 28 9.45 -16.96 38.87
CA PRO A 28 9.25 -16.60 37.47
C PRO A 28 9.94 -17.64 36.57
N PRO A 29 9.28 -18.11 35.49
CA PRO A 29 9.90 -19.05 34.57
C PRO A 29 11.15 -18.42 33.97
N LYS A 30 12.29 -19.09 34.16
CA LYS A 30 13.57 -18.75 33.55
C LYS A 30 13.41 -18.69 32.03
N GLY A 31 13.54 -17.48 31.49
CA GLY A 31 14.03 -17.17 30.15
C GLY A 31 13.50 -18.04 29.01
N THR A 32 12.32 -17.73 28.48
CA THR A 32 12.12 -17.85 27.04
C THR A 32 12.97 -16.78 26.38
N ALA A 33 14.12 -17.19 25.86
CA ALA A 33 14.91 -16.38 24.95
C ALA A 33 13.98 -15.76 23.89
N LEU A 34 14.17 -14.46 23.65
CA LEU A 34 13.60 -13.78 22.50
C LEU A 34 13.87 -14.63 21.25
N PRO A 35 12.92 -14.76 20.30
CA PRO A 35 13.17 -15.50 19.07
C PRO A 35 14.44 -14.92 18.43
N GLU A 36 15.43 -15.79 18.25
CA GLU A 36 16.70 -15.45 17.62
C GLU A 36 16.39 -14.79 16.27
N VAL A 37 16.79 -13.52 16.14
CA VAL A 37 16.71 -12.79 14.88
C VAL A 37 17.70 -13.49 13.95
N ILE A 38 17.20 -14.44 13.15
CA ILE A 38 18.01 -15.12 12.14
C ILE A 38 18.60 -14.01 11.24
N PRO A 39 19.94 -13.87 11.16
CA PRO A 39 20.56 -12.92 10.26
C PRO A 39 20.12 -13.20 8.82
N ASP A 40 19.82 -12.16 8.04
CA ASP A 40 19.38 -12.22 6.62
C ASP A 40 20.33 -13.02 5.70
N ASP A 41 21.54 -13.34 6.17
CA ASP A 41 22.60 -14.03 5.43
C ASP A 41 22.64 -15.56 5.63
N ALA A 42 21.72 -16.14 6.41
CA ALA A 42 21.77 -17.56 6.82
C ALA A 42 20.88 -18.52 6.00
N MET A 43 20.40 -18.13 4.81
CA MET A 43 19.73 -19.07 3.89
C MET A 43 20.73 -19.68 2.90
N PRO A 44 20.76 -21.02 2.73
CA PRO A 44 21.57 -21.65 1.68
C PRO A 44 21.16 -21.07 0.31
N PRO A 45 22.10 -20.90 -0.64
CA PRO A 45 21.81 -20.25 -1.91
C PRO A 45 20.80 -21.07 -2.70
N LYS A 46 19.53 -20.66 -2.59
CA LYS A 46 18.44 -21.22 -3.37
C LYS A 46 18.71 -20.88 -4.83
N LYS A 47 18.53 -21.85 -5.71
CA LYS A 47 18.68 -21.66 -7.16
C LYS A 47 17.81 -20.47 -7.58
N LEU A 48 18.36 -19.57 -8.40
CA LEU A 48 17.61 -18.44 -8.96
C LEU A 48 16.34 -18.98 -9.65
N PRO A 49 15.13 -18.52 -9.26
CA PRO A 49 13.87 -18.94 -9.88
C PRO A 49 13.79 -18.46 -11.32
N GLU A 50 13.10 -19.21 -12.18
CA GLU A 50 12.87 -18.79 -13.57
C GLU A 50 11.97 -17.54 -13.64
N LEU A 51 12.05 -16.77 -14.73
CA LEU A 51 11.22 -15.55 -14.90
C LEU A 51 9.72 -15.87 -14.76
N SER A 52 9.26 -17.01 -15.29
CA SER A 52 7.86 -17.42 -15.18
C SER A 52 7.41 -17.63 -13.73
N GLU A 53 8.28 -18.18 -12.89
CA GLU A 53 8.03 -18.40 -11.46
C GLU A 53 7.96 -17.06 -10.72
N VAL A 54 8.93 -16.16 -10.96
CA VAL A 54 8.94 -14.78 -10.43
C VAL A 54 7.65 -14.05 -10.78
N MET A 55 7.22 -14.12 -12.04
CA MET A 55 5.99 -13.47 -12.51
C MET A 55 4.72 -14.16 -11.98
N SER A 56 4.76 -15.44 -11.60
CA SER A 56 3.64 -16.11 -10.92
C SER A 56 3.51 -15.57 -9.49
N ILE A 57 4.60 -15.59 -8.73
CA ILE A 57 4.65 -15.07 -7.34
C ILE A 57 4.12 -13.64 -7.31
N ALA A 58 4.63 -12.76 -8.19
CA ALA A 58 4.23 -11.36 -8.22
C ALA A 58 2.75 -11.15 -8.58
N ARG A 59 2.15 -12.00 -9.42
CA ARG A 59 0.72 -11.92 -9.76
C ARG A 59 -0.17 -12.46 -8.64
N GLU A 60 0.18 -13.59 -8.07
CA GLU A 60 -0.57 -14.26 -7.01
C GLU A 60 -0.62 -13.42 -5.73
N TYR A 61 0.49 -12.74 -5.41
CA TYR A 61 0.60 -11.83 -4.27
C TYR A 61 -0.53 -10.78 -4.20
N PHE A 62 -0.91 -10.21 -5.34
CA PHE A 62 -1.99 -9.21 -5.40
C PHE A 62 -3.37 -9.83 -5.58
N THR A 63 -3.46 -11.00 -6.22
CA THR A 63 -4.74 -11.67 -6.51
C THR A 63 -5.45 -12.11 -5.23
N ASN A 64 -4.68 -12.47 -4.20
CA ASN A 64 -5.20 -12.93 -2.90
C ASN A 64 -5.67 -11.79 -1.99
N ARG A 65 -5.56 -10.53 -2.40
CA ARG A 65 -5.93 -9.37 -1.58
C ARG A 65 -7.42 -9.08 -1.70
N LYS A 66 -8.14 -9.24 -0.59
CA LYS A 66 -9.58 -8.97 -0.54
C LYS A 66 -9.89 -7.51 -0.92
N GLY A 67 -10.71 -7.35 -1.96
CA GLY A 67 -11.23 -6.05 -2.40
C GLY A 67 -10.28 -5.22 -3.25
N TYR A 68 -9.10 -5.74 -3.60
CA TYR A 68 -8.14 -5.10 -4.50
C TYR A 68 -8.51 -5.34 -5.98
N GLU A 69 -8.32 -4.33 -6.82
CA GLU A 69 -8.38 -4.43 -8.29
C GLU A 69 -7.02 -4.05 -8.90
N SER A 70 -6.64 -4.64 -10.04
CA SER A 70 -5.31 -4.44 -10.65
C SER A 70 -4.96 -3.00 -11.03
N GLY A 71 -5.98 -2.15 -11.21
CA GLY A 71 -5.84 -0.72 -11.47
C GLY A 71 -5.85 0.16 -10.22
N ASP A 72 -6.05 -0.41 -9.03
CA ASP A 72 -5.94 0.33 -7.77
C ASP A 72 -4.49 0.80 -7.56
N LEU A 73 -4.33 1.98 -6.95
CA LEU A 73 -3.01 2.53 -6.65
C LEU A 73 -2.26 1.60 -5.68
N LEU A 74 -1.06 1.18 -6.06
CA LEU A 74 -0.10 0.50 -5.20
C LEU A 74 0.81 1.51 -4.49
N THR A 75 1.06 1.26 -3.21
CA THR A 75 2.06 2.01 -2.44
C THR A 75 3.33 1.20 -2.25
N SER A 76 4.45 1.85 -1.92
CA SER A 76 5.69 1.16 -1.55
C SER A 76 5.50 0.20 -0.37
N ASN A 77 4.60 0.52 0.57
CA ASN A 77 4.22 -0.34 1.68
C ASN A 77 3.51 -1.62 1.21
N ASP A 78 2.70 -1.53 0.15
CA ASP A 78 2.02 -2.69 -0.44
C ASP A 78 3.00 -3.64 -1.10
N VAL A 79 4.06 -3.12 -1.71
CA VAL A 79 5.00 -3.88 -2.54
C VAL A 79 6.18 -4.42 -1.73
N LYS A 80 6.58 -3.76 -0.64
CA LYS A 80 7.74 -4.20 0.16
C LYS A 80 7.69 -5.69 0.59
N PRO A 81 6.55 -6.26 1.02
CA PRO A 81 6.50 -7.69 1.35
C PRO A 81 6.68 -8.61 0.14
N LEU A 82 6.28 -8.20 -1.07
CA LEU A 82 6.52 -8.98 -2.29
C LEU A 82 8.02 -9.21 -2.53
N PHE A 83 8.87 -8.21 -2.30
CA PHE A 83 10.31 -8.38 -2.45
C PHE A 83 10.91 -9.39 -1.48
N ARG A 84 10.32 -9.53 -0.29
CA ARG A 84 10.70 -10.59 0.66
C ARG A 84 10.29 -11.97 0.14
N GLU A 85 9.12 -12.10 -0.46
CA GLU A 85 8.68 -13.36 -1.09
C GLU A 85 9.58 -13.75 -2.26
N LEU A 86 9.98 -12.80 -3.09
CA LEU A 86 10.94 -13.04 -4.17
C LEU A 86 12.33 -13.45 -3.64
N GLN A 87 12.79 -12.83 -2.55
CA GLN A 87 14.03 -13.21 -1.88
C GLN A 87 13.94 -14.64 -1.33
N GLN A 88 12.84 -15.01 -0.68
CA GLN A 88 12.58 -16.37 -0.20
C GLN A 88 12.46 -17.40 -1.33
N ALA A 89 12.03 -16.97 -2.52
CA ALA A 89 12.04 -17.78 -3.73
C ALA A 89 13.45 -17.98 -4.33
N GLY A 90 14.43 -17.18 -3.90
CA GLY A 90 15.82 -17.29 -4.34
C GLY A 90 16.31 -16.12 -5.21
N TRP A 91 15.50 -15.08 -5.39
CA TRP A 91 15.90 -13.87 -6.11
C TRP A 91 15.87 -12.62 -5.22
N LYS A 92 17.05 -12.16 -4.80
CA LYS A 92 17.24 -10.87 -4.15
C LYS A 92 17.33 -9.77 -5.22
N VAL A 93 16.27 -8.98 -5.36
CA VAL A 93 16.16 -7.91 -6.35
C VAL A 93 17.12 -6.77 -6.00
N LYS A 94 18.17 -6.55 -6.80
CA LYS A 94 19.18 -5.51 -6.49
C LYS A 94 18.60 -4.11 -6.64
N ALA A 95 17.67 -3.93 -7.58
CA ALA A 95 16.98 -2.67 -7.81
C ALA A 95 15.81 -2.37 -6.84
N GLU A 96 15.55 -3.19 -5.82
CA GLU A 96 14.40 -3.02 -4.89
C GLU A 96 14.24 -1.57 -4.42
N LYS A 97 15.31 -0.97 -3.90
CA LYS A 97 15.28 0.41 -3.38
C LYS A 97 14.87 1.41 -4.47
N ALA A 98 15.41 1.26 -5.68
CA ALA A 98 15.10 2.15 -6.80
C ALA A 98 13.64 2.01 -7.26
N ILE A 99 13.10 0.78 -7.27
CA ILE A 99 11.70 0.52 -7.59
C ILE A 99 10.78 1.18 -6.53
N LEU A 100 11.05 0.93 -5.24
CA LEU A 100 10.22 1.48 -4.16
C LEU A 100 10.23 3.01 -4.10
N THR A 101 11.31 3.68 -4.50
CA THR A 101 11.35 5.15 -4.57
C THR A 101 10.47 5.76 -5.66
N ARG A 102 10.04 4.94 -6.63
CA ARG A 102 9.13 5.35 -7.72
C ARG A 102 7.67 5.09 -7.36
N MET A 103 7.34 4.87 -6.10
CA MET A 103 5.98 4.58 -5.63
C MET A 103 5.59 5.54 -4.52
N HIS A 104 4.29 5.85 -4.43
CA HIS A 104 3.78 6.60 -3.30
C HIS A 104 3.94 5.81 -2.00
N THR A 105 4.15 6.51 -0.90
CA THR A 105 4.00 5.91 0.45
C THR A 105 2.53 5.93 0.87
N ASN A 106 2.15 5.07 1.80
CA ASN A 106 0.78 5.08 2.35
C ASN A 106 0.41 6.39 3.07
N SER A 107 1.40 7.15 3.55
CA SER A 107 1.21 8.46 4.19
C SER A 107 1.21 9.63 3.20
N ASP A 108 1.53 9.38 1.93
CA ASP A 108 1.45 10.41 0.89
C ASP A 108 0.01 10.90 0.75
N PHE A 109 -0.10 12.19 0.45
CA PHE A 109 -1.40 12.82 0.29
C PHE A 109 -2.29 12.08 -0.71
N LEU A 110 -1.77 11.77 -1.91
CA LEU A 110 -2.56 11.14 -2.97
C LEU A 110 -3.03 9.74 -2.55
N ALA A 111 -2.12 8.91 -2.04
CA ALA A 111 -2.45 7.57 -1.54
C ALA A 111 -3.51 7.61 -0.44
N SER A 112 -3.39 8.52 0.52
CA SER A 112 -4.36 8.69 1.60
C SER A 112 -5.77 9.09 1.11
N GLN A 113 -5.86 9.86 0.03
CA GLN A 113 -7.16 10.25 -0.51
C GLN A 113 -7.79 9.10 -1.31
N LEU A 114 -6.98 8.36 -2.07
CA LEU A 114 -7.44 7.27 -2.92
C LEU A 114 -7.80 6.00 -2.13
N SER A 115 -7.27 5.82 -0.91
CA SER A 115 -7.63 4.70 -0.03
C SER A 115 -9.02 4.84 0.63
N THR A 116 -9.65 6.03 0.55
CA THR A 116 -11.01 6.22 1.05
C THR A 116 -12.05 5.52 0.16
N PRO A 117 -13.25 5.17 0.66
CA PRO A 117 -14.26 4.51 -0.19
C PRO A 117 -14.66 5.29 -1.46
N LYS A 118 -14.67 6.64 -1.40
CA LYS A 118 -14.88 7.49 -2.57
C LYS A 118 -13.64 7.53 -3.47
N GLY A 119 -12.46 7.61 -2.87
CA GLY A 119 -11.17 7.54 -3.54
C GLY A 119 -11.01 6.26 -4.36
N VAL A 120 -11.38 5.11 -3.80
CA VAL A 120 -11.33 3.81 -4.48
C VAL A 120 -12.20 3.82 -5.74
N LYS A 121 -13.45 4.30 -5.63
CA LYS A 121 -14.36 4.41 -6.78
C LYS A 121 -13.83 5.37 -7.84
N PHE A 122 -13.20 6.47 -7.42
CA PHE A 122 -12.60 7.45 -8.30
C PHE A 122 -11.37 6.88 -9.02
N MET A 123 -10.45 6.24 -8.29
CA MET A 123 -9.22 5.70 -8.87
C MET A 123 -9.49 4.58 -9.88
N ARG A 124 -10.48 3.71 -9.61
CA ARG A 124 -10.88 2.66 -10.55
C ARG A 124 -11.43 3.18 -11.88
N LYS A 125 -11.94 4.41 -11.90
CA LYS A 125 -12.34 5.08 -13.14
C LYS A 125 -11.13 5.64 -13.88
N ILE A 126 -10.25 6.37 -13.21
CA ILE A 126 -9.09 6.99 -13.85
C ILE A 126 -8.02 5.98 -14.27
N ALA A 127 -7.94 4.82 -13.59
CA ALA A 127 -6.99 3.75 -13.94
C ALA A 127 -7.24 3.17 -15.34
N LYS A 128 -8.44 3.38 -15.90
CA LYS A 128 -8.81 2.99 -17.27
C LYS A 128 -8.38 4.04 -18.31
N MET A 129 -7.89 5.20 -17.88
CA MET A 129 -7.52 6.32 -18.74
C MET A 129 -6.00 6.35 -18.91
N PRO A 130 -5.49 6.59 -20.14
CA PRO A 130 -4.06 6.68 -20.37
C PRO A 130 -3.47 7.87 -19.58
N GLY A 131 -2.54 7.56 -18.68
CA GLY A 131 -1.89 8.55 -17.81
C GLY A 131 -2.82 9.20 -16.77
N GLY A 132 -3.90 8.52 -16.37
CA GLY A 132 -4.85 9.03 -15.38
C GLY A 132 -4.18 9.40 -14.05
N TYR A 133 -3.31 8.52 -13.53
CA TYR A 133 -2.53 8.79 -12.32
C TYR A 133 -1.48 9.88 -12.52
N ASP A 134 -0.78 9.91 -13.66
CA ASP A 134 0.17 10.98 -13.98
C ASP A 134 -0.47 12.36 -13.90
N ARG A 135 -1.72 12.50 -14.38
CA ARG A 135 -2.45 13.77 -14.29
C ARG A 135 -2.74 14.15 -12.85
N LEU A 136 -3.02 13.20 -11.95
CA LEU A 136 -3.19 13.53 -10.54
C LEU A 136 -1.89 14.05 -9.92
N ASP A 137 -0.76 13.43 -10.23
CA ASP A 137 0.54 13.85 -9.71
C ASP A 137 0.96 15.22 -10.24
N HIS A 138 0.72 15.49 -11.52
CA HIS A 138 0.93 16.81 -12.09
C HIS A 138 0.01 17.86 -11.45
N LEU A 139 -1.27 17.54 -11.25
CA LEU A 139 -2.20 18.42 -10.55
C LEU A 139 -1.77 18.69 -9.11
N LEU A 140 -1.22 17.70 -8.41
CA LEU A 140 -0.77 17.83 -7.03
C LEU A 140 0.36 18.86 -6.87
N LYS A 141 1.21 19.00 -7.90
CA LYS A 141 2.29 20.00 -7.96
C LYS A 141 1.80 21.42 -8.24
N MET A 142 0.57 21.57 -8.75
CA MET A 142 0.01 22.88 -9.09
C MET A 142 -0.54 23.62 -7.84
N PRO A 143 -0.65 24.96 -7.90
CA PRO A 143 -1.33 25.72 -6.87
C PRO A 143 -2.75 25.16 -6.62
N TYR A 144 -3.06 24.95 -5.34
CA TYR A 144 -4.31 24.34 -4.88
C TYR A 144 -4.55 22.88 -5.34
N GLY A 145 -3.52 22.17 -5.80
CA GLY A 145 -3.60 20.79 -6.29
C GLY A 145 -4.28 19.84 -5.31
N LYS A 146 -3.86 19.85 -4.03
CA LYS A 146 -4.48 19.05 -2.96
C LYS A 146 -5.98 19.32 -2.81
N ARG A 147 -6.38 20.58 -2.87
CA ARG A 147 -7.80 20.97 -2.78
C ARG A 147 -8.58 20.45 -3.99
N ARG A 148 -8.05 20.63 -5.21
CA ARG A 148 -8.69 20.14 -6.45
C ARG A 148 -8.87 18.62 -6.45
N ILE A 149 -7.86 17.87 -6.00
CA ILE A 149 -7.97 16.40 -5.91
C ILE A 149 -9.09 16.00 -4.95
N LYS A 150 -9.19 16.65 -3.78
CA LYS A 150 -10.31 16.42 -2.85
C LYS A 150 -11.65 16.74 -3.49
N GLU A 151 -11.75 17.85 -4.21
CA GLU A 151 -12.98 18.25 -4.92
C GLU A 151 -13.36 17.21 -5.98
N PHE A 152 -12.41 16.72 -6.78
CA PHE A 152 -12.66 15.70 -7.79
C PHE A 152 -13.13 14.37 -7.18
N ILE A 153 -12.51 13.91 -6.11
CA ILE A 153 -12.91 12.67 -5.43
C ILE A 153 -14.31 12.80 -4.82
N ASN A 154 -14.67 13.98 -4.32
CA ASN A 154 -15.95 14.19 -3.62
C ASN A 154 -17.11 14.60 -4.53
N SER A 155 -16.85 14.98 -5.79
CA SER A 155 -17.87 15.46 -6.72
C SER A 155 -18.45 14.33 -7.57
N PRO A 156 -19.78 14.30 -7.80
CA PRO A 156 -20.36 13.46 -8.84
C PRO A 156 -19.68 13.74 -10.18
N GLY A 157 -19.16 12.71 -10.83
CA GLY A 157 -18.47 12.85 -12.11
C GLY A 157 -17.11 13.57 -12.05
N GLY A 158 -16.48 13.73 -10.88
CA GLY A 158 -15.20 14.45 -10.78
C GLY A 158 -14.03 13.83 -11.55
N TYR A 159 -14.14 12.57 -11.98
CA TYR A 159 -13.18 11.92 -12.88
C TYR A 159 -13.20 12.46 -14.32
N THR A 160 -14.28 13.12 -14.74
CA THR A 160 -14.48 13.59 -16.12
C THR A 160 -13.46 14.66 -16.52
N MET A 161 -12.96 15.47 -15.58
CA MET A 161 -11.88 16.40 -15.87
C MET A 161 -10.58 15.65 -16.19
N ILE A 162 -10.28 14.55 -15.47
CA ILE A 162 -9.11 13.71 -15.77
C ILE A 162 -9.27 13.04 -17.14
N GLU A 163 -10.46 12.52 -17.42
CA GLU A 163 -10.81 11.96 -18.73
C GLU A 163 -10.60 12.99 -19.85
N TYR A 164 -11.14 14.20 -19.69
CA TYR A 164 -10.98 15.28 -20.64
C TYR A 164 -9.49 15.59 -20.89
N MET A 165 -8.70 15.75 -19.83
CA MET A 165 -7.27 16.06 -19.90
C MET A 165 -6.42 14.96 -20.56
N THR A 166 -6.83 13.70 -20.42
CA THR A 166 -6.07 12.54 -20.93
C THR A 166 -6.47 12.15 -22.36
N THR A 167 -7.75 12.26 -22.71
CA THR A 167 -8.30 11.65 -23.93
C THR A 167 -8.56 12.65 -25.06
N THR A 168 -8.76 13.93 -24.77
CA THR A 168 -9.22 14.90 -25.78
C THR A 168 -8.09 15.79 -26.31
N LYS A 169 -8.25 16.31 -27.54
CA LYS A 169 -7.35 17.34 -28.10
C LYS A 169 -7.38 18.63 -27.26
N GLY A 170 -8.56 19.03 -26.79
CA GLY A 170 -8.74 20.19 -25.91
C GLY A 170 -7.97 20.03 -24.60
N GLY A 171 -8.08 18.87 -23.95
CA GLY A 171 -7.34 18.52 -22.75
C GLY A 171 -5.82 18.53 -22.95
N LYS A 172 -5.33 18.00 -24.07
CA LYS A 172 -3.92 18.09 -24.44
C LYS A 172 -3.45 19.53 -24.60
N ASN A 173 -4.26 20.40 -25.21
CA ASN A 173 -3.95 21.82 -25.34
C ASN A 173 -3.96 22.54 -23.98
N LEU A 174 -4.93 22.23 -23.12
CA LEU A 174 -4.95 22.71 -21.73
C LEU A 174 -3.66 22.32 -21.01
N GLY A 175 -3.24 21.06 -21.10
CA GLY A 175 -1.99 20.61 -20.49
C GLY A 175 -0.75 21.32 -21.05
N LYS A 176 -0.72 21.68 -22.34
CA LYS A 176 0.35 22.50 -22.93
C LYS A 176 0.38 23.90 -22.31
N TYR A 177 -0.78 24.53 -22.12
CA TYR A 177 -0.89 25.82 -21.45
C TYR A 177 -0.43 25.73 -19.99
N LEU A 178 -0.90 24.72 -19.25
CA LEU A 178 -0.46 24.49 -17.86
C LEU A 178 1.05 24.24 -17.77
N SER A 179 1.65 23.63 -18.79
CA SER A 179 3.10 23.41 -18.88
C SER A 179 3.95 24.68 -18.99
N GLN A 180 3.35 25.82 -19.30
CA GLN A 180 4.04 27.12 -19.33
C GLN A 180 4.24 27.71 -17.92
N THR A 181 3.55 27.18 -16.91
CA THR A 181 3.70 27.62 -15.52
C THR A 181 4.93 26.99 -14.85
N LYS A 182 5.47 27.67 -13.82
CA LYS A 182 6.64 27.19 -13.06
C LYS A 182 6.46 25.77 -12.50
N THR A 183 5.26 25.43 -12.02
CA THR A 183 4.95 24.15 -11.39
C THR A 183 4.31 23.12 -12.32
N GLY A 184 3.89 23.53 -13.52
CA GLY A 184 3.16 22.67 -14.45
C GLY A 184 4.03 22.05 -15.54
N LYS A 185 5.35 22.30 -15.54
CA LYS A 185 6.27 21.81 -16.58
C LYS A 185 6.06 20.31 -16.83
N GLY A 186 5.82 19.96 -18.10
CA GLY A 186 5.62 18.57 -18.50
C GLY A 186 4.27 17.99 -18.12
N PHE A 187 3.23 18.81 -17.89
CA PHE A 187 1.90 18.37 -17.46
C PHE A 187 1.30 17.21 -18.27
N ASN A 188 1.63 17.15 -19.58
CA ASN A 188 1.15 16.10 -20.48
C ASN A 188 2.01 14.84 -20.49
N GLN A 189 3.23 14.90 -19.95
CA GLN A 189 4.18 13.79 -19.98
C GLN A 189 3.83 12.75 -18.90
N PRO A 190 4.16 11.48 -19.14
CA PRO A 190 4.23 10.49 -18.07
C PRO A 190 5.17 10.96 -16.96
N THR A 191 4.88 10.53 -15.74
CA THR A 191 5.79 10.60 -14.62
C THR A 191 6.67 9.35 -14.60
N ASP A 192 7.72 9.38 -13.78
CA ASP A 192 8.56 8.19 -13.56
C ASP A 192 7.96 7.23 -12.52
N MET A 193 6.75 7.49 -12.01
CA MET A 193 6.13 6.72 -10.95
C MET A 193 5.59 5.37 -11.45
N ILE A 194 5.44 4.43 -10.52
CA ILE A 194 4.81 3.13 -10.70
C ILE A 194 3.54 3.15 -9.85
N TYR A 195 2.37 3.13 -10.49
CA TYR A 195 1.08 3.29 -9.85
C TYR A 195 0.33 1.97 -9.71
N THR A 196 0.35 1.13 -10.73
CA THR A 196 -0.53 -0.05 -10.83
C THR A 196 0.24 -1.36 -10.83
N GLN A 197 -0.46 -2.47 -10.60
CA GLN A 197 0.14 -3.80 -10.69
C GLN A 197 0.72 -4.09 -12.08
N THR A 198 0.05 -3.66 -13.15
CA THR A 198 0.56 -3.89 -14.52
C THR A 198 1.93 -3.23 -14.72
N GLU A 199 2.07 -1.98 -14.27
CA GLU A 199 3.34 -1.23 -14.36
C GLU A 199 4.41 -1.87 -13.46
N LEU A 200 4.05 -2.28 -12.25
CA LEU A 200 4.98 -2.96 -11.35
C LEU A 200 5.47 -4.29 -11.94
N LEU A 201 4.57 -5.11 -12.50
CA LEU A 201 4.91 -6.38 -13.13
C LEU A 201 5.86 -6.17 -14.31
N GLN A 202 5.61 -5.15 -15.14
CA GLN A 202 6.52 -4.78 -16.21
C GLN A 202 7.91 -4.43 -15.67
N VAL A 203 7.99 -3.59 -14.63
CA VAL A 203 9.26 -3.20 -14.01
C VAL A 203 9.98 -4.39 -13.39
N ILE A 204 9.27 -5.32 -12.74
CA ILE A 204 9.86 -6.56 -12.19
C ILE A 204 10.45 -7.41 -13.31
N GLN A 205 9.72 -7.60 -14.41
CA GLN A 205 10.19 -8.37 -15.57
C GLN A 205 11.45 -7.75 -16.19
N GLU A 206 11.43 -6.44 -16.45
CA GLU A 206 12.58 -5.71 -17.00
C GLU A 206 13.80 -5.80 -16.07
N THR A 207 13.57 -5.65 -14.76
CA THR A 207 14.62 -5.77 -13.74
C THR A 207 15.21 -7.17 -13.71
N TYR A 208 14.38 -8.22 -13.73
CA TYR A 208 14.85 -9.60 -13.75
C TYR A 208 15.73 -9.86 -14.97
N GLN A 209 15.30 -9.41 -16.15
CA GLN A 209 16.07 -9.55 -17.38
C GLN A 209 17.40 -8.78 -17.32
N ALA A 210 17.39 -7.54 -16.82
CA ALA A 210 18.58 -6.72 -16.72
C ALA A 210 19.61 -7.28 -15.72
N GLU A 211 19.16 -7.83 -14.59
CA GLU A 211 20.03 -8.36 -13.54
C GLU A 211 20.62 -9.74 -13.90
N ASN A 212 19.88 -10.55 -14.66
CA ASN A 212 20.16 -11.99 -14.81
C ASN A 212 20.38 -12.46 -16.26
N ASN A 213 20.14 -11.63 -17.28
CA ASN A 213 20.40 -12.03 -18.67
C ASN A 213 21.84 -11.65 -19.10
N PRO A 214 22.72 -12.63 -19.41
CA PRO A 214 24.13 -12.37 -19.75
C PRO A 214 24.33 -11.55 -21.04
N LYS A 215 23.33 -11.48 -21.94
CA LYS A 215 23.45 -10.71 -23.20
C LYS A 215 23.26 -9.19 -23.05
N GLY A 216 22.80 -8.72 -21.89
CA GLY A 216 22.62 -7.28 -21.59
C GLY A 216 23.86 -6.57 -21.04
N ARG A 217 24.90 -7.30 -20.63
CA ARG A 217 26.20 -6.74 -20.24
C ARG A 217 27.04 -6.43 -21.49
N ARG A 218 26.62 -5.47 -22.31
CA ARG A 218 27.51 -4.85 -23.30
C ARG A 218 27.91 -3.46 -22.79
N LYS A 219 29.20 -3.38 -22.45
CA LYS A 219 30.12 -2.23 -22.24
C LYS A 219 29.49 -0.89 -21.89
#